data_AF-A0A1B3IZ42-F1
#
_entry.id   AF-A0A1B3IZ42-F1
#
_cell.length_a   1.000
_cell.length_b   1.000
_cell.length_c   1.000
_cell.angle_alpha   90.00
_cell.angle_beta   90.00
_cell.angle_gamma   90.00
#
_symmetry.space_group_name_H-M   'P 1'
#
loop_
_entity.id
_entity.type
_entity.pdbx_description
1 polymer ?
#
loop_
_entity_poly.entity_id
_entity_poly.type
_entity_poly.pdbx_seq_one_letter_code
_entity_poly.pdbx_strand_id
1 'polypeptide(L)'
;MFNLFLAVFPEIFIINATFILLIYGVVFSTSKKDDYPPLVSNVGWLGLLSVLITLLLLAAGAPLLTIAHFFWNNFFRRDNFTYFCQILLLLSTAGTISMCFDFFEQERFDAFEFIVLILLSTCSMLFMISAYDLIAMYLAIELQSLCFYVMAASKRKSEFSTEAGLKYLILGAFSSGILLFG
;
A
#
# COMPACT_ATOMS: atom_id res chain seq x y z
N MET A 1 21.78 17.03 0.49
CA MET A 1 20.92 16.19 -0.37
C MET A 1 20.46 14.92 0.36
N PHE A 2 21.34 14.15 1.00
CA PHE A 2 20.96 12.90 1.70
C PHE A 2 20.04 13.08 2.91
N ASN A 3 20.23 14.15 3.70
CA ASN A 3 19.41 14.40 4.89
C ASN A 3 17.93 14.69 4.57
N LEU A 4 17.62 15.07 3.33
CA LEU A 4 16.24 15.27 2.91
C LEU A 4 15.49 13.92 2.86
N PHE A 5 16.14 12.85 2.38
CA PHE A 5 15.50 11.53 2.30
C PHE A 5 15.11 10.92 3.66
N LEU A 6 15.67 11.43 4.76
CA LEU A 6 15.26 11.03 6.12
C LEU A 6 13.77 11.36 6.38
N ALA A 7 13.23 12.39 5.73
CA ALA A 7 11.83 12.76 5.91
C ALA A 7 10.87 11.72 5.31
N VAL A 8 11.25 11.07 4.21
CA VAL A 8 10.43 10.08 3.49
C VAL A 8 10.91 8.64 3.75
N PHE A 9 11.60 8.42 4.87
CA PHE A 9 12.18 7.13 5.22
C PHE A 9 11.12 6.01 5.36
N PRO A 10 9.96 6.22 6.02
CA PRO A 10 8.90 5.21 6.09
C PRO A 10 8.39 4.78 4.70
N GLU A 11 8.20 5.73 3.79
CA GLU A 11 7.75 5.49 2.42
C GLU A 11 8.80 4.77 1.59
N ILE A 12 10.06 5.19 1.68
CA ILE A 12 11.15 4.50 0.99
C ILE A 12 11.24 3.05 1.48
N PHE A 13 11.11 2.82 2.78
CA PHE A 13 11.17 1.46 3.34
C PHE A 13 10.01 0.61 2.83
N ILE A 14 8.75 1.08 2.88
CA ILE A 14 7.60 0.27 2.45
C ILE A 14 7.64 -0.04 0.95
N ILE A 15 8.11 0.88 0.11
CA ILE A 15 8.27 0.64 -1.34
C ILE A 15 9.31 -0.46 -1.57
N ASN A 16 10.48 -0.34 -0.93
CA ASN A 16 11.53 -1.35 -1.06
C ASN A 16 11.07 -2.71 -0.54
N ALA A 17 10.40 -2.75 0.61
CA ALA A 17 9.82 -3.99 1.14
C ALA A 17 8.82 -4.60 0.16
N THR A 18 7.96 -3.78 -0.46
CA THR A 18 6.99 -4.23 -1.47
C THR A 18 7.68 -4.84 -2.69
N PHE A 19 8.73 -4.21 -3.22
CA PHE A 19 9.49 -4.76 -4.35
C PHE A 19 10.25 -6.04 -4.00
N ILE A 20 10.87 -6.09 -2.81
CA ILE A 20 11.56 -7.30 -2.33
C ILE A 20 10.56 -8.45 -2.19
N LEU A 21 9.37 -8.20 -1.62
CA LEU A 21 8.32 -9.19 -1.47
C LEU A 21 7.73 -9.64 -2.81
N LEU A 22 7.59 -8.74 -3.77
CA LEU A 22 7.18 -9.09 -5.13
C LEU A 22 8.19 -10.02 -5.79
N ILE A 23 9.48 -9.67 -5.77
CA ILE A 23 10.54 -10.49 -6.36
C ILE A 23 10.63 -11.84 -5.64
N TYR A 24 10.59 -11.84 -4.32
CA TYR A 24 10.57 -13.05 -3.50
C TYR A 24 9.38 -13.94 -3.87
N GLY A 25 8.16 -13.39 -3.89
CA GLY A 25 6.95 -14.12 -4.24
C GLY A 25 7.03 -14.74 -5.63
N VAL A 26 7.43 -13.98 -6.65
CA VAL A 26 7.51 -14.47 -8.04
C VAL A 26 8.55 -15.58 -8.22
N VAL A 27 9.76 -15.37 -7.67
CA VAL A 27 10.88 -16.32 -7.85
C VAL A 27 10.59 -17.64 -7.17
N PHE A 28 10.10 -17.63 -5.93
CA PHE A 28 9.84 -18.85 -5.17
C PHE A 28 8.52 -19.52 -5.59
N SER A 29 7.50 -18.76 -5.99
CA SER A 29 6.23 -19.35 -6.46
C SER A 29 6.40 -20.08 -7.79
N THR A 30 7.31 -19.61 -8.65
CA THR A 30 7.61 -20.23 -9.96
C THR A 30 8.75 -21.26 -9.87
N SER A 31 9.34 -21.47 -8.68
CA SER A 31 10.47 -22.37 -8.49
C SER A 31 10.02 -23.83 -8.58
N LYS A 32 10.46 -24.52 -9.64
CA LYS A 32 10.25 -25.97 -9.80
C LYS A 32 10.96 -26.78 -8.69
N LYS A 33 11.98 -26.22 -8.04
CA LYS A 33 12.74 -26.89 -7.00
C LYS A 33 11.91 -27.09 -5.71
N ASP A 34 11.01 -26.16 -5.44
CA ASP A 34 10.25 -26.09 -4.18
C ASP A 34 8.80 -26.60 -4.36
N ASP A 35 8.49 -27.22 -5.50
CA ASP A 35 7.19 -27.81 -5.86
C ASP A 35 6.01 -26.80 -5.86
N TYR A 36 6.26 -25.59 -6.36
CA TYR A 36 5.24 -24.52 -6.50
C TYR A 36 4.47 -24.21 -5.21
N PRO A 37 5.17 -23.79 -4.12
CA PRO A 37 4.52 -23.59 -2.84
C PRO A 37 3.59 -22.35 -2.89
N PRO A 38 2.38 -22.42 -2.30
CA PRO A 38 1.54 -21.25 -2.11
C PRO A 38 2.19 -20.32 -1.08
N LEU A 39 2.76 -19.20 -1.55
CA LEU A 39 3.53 -18.26 -0.72
C LEU A 39 2.68 -17.20 -0.01
N VAL A 40 1.35 -17.25 -0.15
CA VAL A 40 0.42 -16.25 0.40
C VAL A 40 0.62 -16.04 1.90
N SER A 41 0.63 -17.11 2.70
CA SER A 41 0.79 -16.97 4.16
C SER A 41 2.16 -16.38 4.52
N ASN A 42 3.24 -16.85 3.90
CA ASN A 42 4.59 -16.38 4.18
C ASN A 42 4.80 -14.91 3.76
N VAL A 43 4.37 -14.54 2.55
CA VAL A 43 4.41 -13.15 2.08
C VAL A 43 3.50 -12.27 2.94
N GLY A 44 2.38 -12.81 3.44
CA GLY A 44 1.50 -12.13 4.38
C GLY A 44 2.16 -11.79 5.69
N TRP A 45 2.85 -12.76 6.32
CA TRP A 45 3.58 -12.53 7.57
C TRP A 45 4.72 -11.53 7.39
N LEU A 46 5.49 -11.66 6.31
CA LEU A 46 6.54 -10.70 5.98
C LEU A 46 5.97 -9.31 5.65
N GLY A 47 4.80 -9.25 4.99
CA GLY A 47 4.08 -8.02 4.72
C GLY A 47 3.62 -7.34 6.01
N LEU A 48 3.01 -8.08 6.93
CA LEU A 48 2.62 -7.57 8.26
C LEU A 48 3.84 -7.06 9.03
N LEU A 49 4.94 -7.82 9.02
CA LEU A 49 6.21 -7.39 9.63
C LEU A 49 6.70 -6.08 9.01
N SER A 50 6.63 -5.93 7.69
CA SER A 50 7.04 -4.69 7.01
C SER A 50 6.20 -3.50 7.45
N VAL A 51 4.88 -3.66 7.62
CA VAL A 51 3.98 -2.60 8.12
C VAL A 51 4.27 -2.25 9.59
N LEU A 52 4.63 -3.23 10.42
CA LEU A 52 5.03 -2.94 11.80
C LEU A 52 6.36 -2.19 11.86
N ILE A 53 7.31 -2.53 10.98
CA ILE A 53 8.58 -1.78 10.88
C ILE A 53 8.32 -0.35 10.38
N THR A 54 7.46 -0.13 9.38
CA THR A 54 7.14 1.22 8.93
C THR A 54 6.48 2.04 10.04
N LEU A 55 5.59 1.43 10.81
CA LEU A 55 4.95 2.06 11.97
C LEU A 55 5.97 2.44 13.03
N LEU A 56 6.93 1.54 13.33
CA LEU A 56 8.01 1.83 14.27
C LEU A 56 8.90 2.96 13.75
N LEU A 57 9.30 2.93 12.46
CA LEU A 57 10.11 3.98 11.84
C LEU A 57 9.42 5.34 11.88
N LEU A 58 8.11 5.37 11.59
CA LEU A 58 7.31 6.59 11.66
C LEU A 58 7.26 7.12 13.10
N ALA A 59 6.96 6.25 14.08
CA ALA A 59 6.83 6.63 15.48
C ALA A 59 8.16 7.09 16.12
N ALA A 60 9.26 6.38 15.82
CA ALA A 60 10.59 6.74 16.30
C ALA A 60 11.14 8.01 15.61
N GLY A 61 10.72 8.25 14.36
CA GLY A 61 11.10 9.44 13.59
C GLY A 61 10.37 10.72 14.01
N ALA A 62 9.33 10.65 14.85
CA ALA A 62 8.50 11.79 15.23
C ALA A 62 9.28 13.07 15.63
N PRO A 63 10.34 13.04 16.46
CA PRO A 63 11.12 14.25 16.79
C PRO A 63 12.04 14.74 15.65
N LEU A 64 12.39 13.90 14.67
CA LEU A 64 13.18 14.28 13.49
C LEU A 64 12.31 14.74 12.31
N LEU A 65 11.06 14.28 12.26
CA LEU A 65 10.06 14.55 11.23
C LEU A 65 9.22 15.80 11.50
N THR A 66 9.24 16.33 12.73
CA THR A 66 8.43 17.48 13.20
C THR A 66 9.10 18.84 13.02
N ILE A 67 10.20 18.93 12.26
CA ILE A 67 10.59 20.23 11.72
C ILE A 67 9.67 20.47 10.52
N ALA A 68 8.73 21.40 10.67
CA ALA A 68 7.81 21.87 9.63
C ALA A 68 8.58 22.48 8.44
N HIS A 69 9.29 21.64 7.71
CA HIS A 69 9.98 21.98 6.49
C HIS A 69 9.10 21.52 5.34
N PHE A 70 8.66 22.47 4.54
CA PHE A 70 8.16 22.16 3.22
C PHE A 70 9.21 21.35 2.47
N PHE A 71 8.81 20.15 2.06
CA PHE A 71 9.68 19.24 1.36
C PHE A 71 9.39 19.33 -0.14
N TRP A 72 10.46 19.34 -0.95
CA TRP A 72 10.38 19.47 -2.41
C TRP A 72 9.39 20.54 -2.88
N ASN A 73 9.72 21.82 -2.68
CA ASN A 73 8.97 22.94 -3.27
C ASN A 73 7.46 22.91 -2.95
N ASN A 74 7.11 22.64 -1.68
CA ASN A 74 5.73 22.54 -1.16
C ASN A 74 4.90 21.37 -1.67
N PHE A 75 5.49 20.30 -2.21
CA PHE A 75 4.73 19.14 -2.69
C PHE A 75 4.18 18.28 -1.54
N PHE A 76 4.97 18.12 -0.47
CA PHE A 76 4.57 17.41 0.75
C PHE A 76 4.82 18.25 2.00
N ARG A 77 3.88 18.17 2.95
CA ARG A 77 3.97 18.82 4.26
C ARG A 77 3.61 17.83 5.34
N ARG A 78 4.46 17.71 6.37
CA ARG A 78 4.20 16.89 7.56
C ARG A 78 4.02 17.76 8.79
N ASP A 79 2.82 17.69 9.33
CA ASP A 79 2.44 18.28 10.61
C ASP A 79 1.93 17.17 11.55
N ASN A 80 1.69 17.50 12.82
CA ASN A 80 1.16 16.56 13.81
C ASN A 80 -0.14 15.85 13.36
N PHE A 81 -0.97 16.53 12.57
CA PHE A 81 -2.17 15.94 11.98
C PHE A 81 -1.82 14.79 11.02
N THR A 82 -0.93 15.03 10.06
CA THR A 82 -0.49 14.00 9.10
C THR A 82 0.15 12.81 9.80
N TYR A 83 0.95 13.06 10.84
CA TYR A 83 1.58 12.02 11.65
C TYR A 83 0.53 11.11 12.32
N PHE A 84 -0.48 11.70 12.96
CA PHE A 84 -1.55 10.93 13.59
C PHE A 84 -2.35 10.11 12.57
N CYS A 85 -2.72 10.70 11.44
CA CYS A 85 -3.44 10.00 10.37
C CYS A 85 -2.63 8.85 9.77
N GLN A 86 -1.32 9.04 9.56
CA GLN A 86 -0.43 8.00 9.03
C GLN A 86 -0.28 6.82 10.01
N ILE A 87 -0.19 7.07 11.33
CA ILE A 87 -0.18 5.99 12.33
C ILE A 87 -1.49 5.21 12.30
N LEU A 88 -2.62 5.91 12.29
CA LEU A 88 -3.94 5.26 12.26
C LEU A 88 -4.08 4.38 11.01
N LEU A 89 -3.59 4.86 9.87
CA LEU A 89 -3.58 4.11 8.62
C LEU A 89 -2.69 2.86 8.66
N LEU A 90 -1.50 2.95 9.25
CA LEU A 90 -0.63 1.79 9.40
C LEU A 90 -1.20 0.76 10.39
N LEU A 91 -1.89 1.20 11.45
CA LEU A 91 -2.59 0.31 12.36
C LEU A 91 -3.78 -0.38 11.68
N SER A 92 -4.57 0.35 10.88
CA SER A 92 -5.71 -0.24 10.18
C SER A 92 -5.26 -1.27 9.15
N THR A 93 -4.19 -0.98 8.39
CA THR A 93 -3.62 -1.92 7.40
C THR A 93 -3.03 -3.16 8.05
N ALA A 94 -2.31 -3.03 9.18
CA ALA A 94 -1.86 -4.18 9.96
C ALA A 94 -3.05 -5.04 10.44
N GLY A 95 -4.12 -4.40 10.92
CA GLY A 95 -5.37 -5.06 11.30
C GLY A 95 -6.02 -5.82 10.13
N THR A 96 -6.15 -5.17 8.97
CA THR A 96 -6.73 -5.81 7.77
C THR A 96 -5.92 -7.01 7.31
N ILE A 97 -4.59 -6.89 7.22
CA ILE A 97 -3.73 -8.03 6.83
C ILE A 97 -3.89 -9.18 7.83
N SER A 98 -3.94 -8.88 9.13
CA SER A 98 -4.13 -9.91 10.16
C SER A 98 -5.45 -10.66 10.03
N MET A 99 -6.55 -9.96 9.69
CA MET A 99 -7.86 -10.56 9.46
C MET A 99 -7.91 -11.38 8.16
N CYS A 100 -7.12 -11.00 7.14
CA CYS A 100 -7.10 -11.69 5.86
C CYS A 100 -6.39 -13.05 5.89
N PHE A 101 -5.55 -13.36 6.89
CA PHE A 101 -4.84 -14.65 6.94
C PHE A 101 -5.80 -15.84 6.95
N ASP A 102 -6.79 -15.83 7.84
CA ASP A 102 -7.79 -16.90 7.94
C ASP A 102 -8.59 -17.04 6.64
N PHE A 103 -8.88 -15.91 5.99
CA PHE A 103 -9.60 -15.90 4.71
C PHE A 103 -8.81 -16.59 3.59
N PHE A 104 -7.50 -16.34 3.48
CA PHE A 104 -6.68 -16.96 2.44
C PHE A 104 -6.57 -18.47 2.60
N GLU A 105 -6.46 -18.96 3.84
CA GLU A 105 -6.42 -20.40 4.11
C GLU A 105 -7.75 -21.09 3.82
N GLN A 106 -8.88 -20.45 4.17
CA GLN A 106 -10.22 -21.01 3.97
C GLN A 106 -10.63 -21.04 2.49
N GLU A 107 -10.39 -19.96 1.74
CA GLU A 107 -10.80 -19.84 0.34
C GLU A 107 -9.79 -20.44 -0.65
N ARG A 108 -8.64 -20.95 -0.17
CA ARG A 108 -7.51 -21.44 -0.99
C ARG A 108 -7.14 -20.46 -2.10
N PHE A 109 -7.01 -19.21 -1.69
CA PHE A 109 -6.71 -18.12 -2.59
C PHE A 109 -5.19 -17.94 -2.69
N ASP A 110 -4.58 -18.55 -3.71
CA ASP A 110 -3.13 -18.70 -3.84
C ASP A 110 -2.42 -17.52 -4.55
N ALA A 111 -2.95 -16.29 -4.44
CA ALA A 111 -2.35 -15.11 -5.09
C ALA A 111 -1.65 -14.20 -4.06
N PHE A 112 -0.33 -14.33 -3.95
CA PHE A 112 0.50 -13.51 -3.06
C PHE A 112 0.52 -12.04 -3.49
N GLU A 113 0.20 -11.76 -4.75
CA GLU A 113 0.10 -10.42 -5.32
C GLU A 113 -0.92 -9.56 -4.59
N PHE A 114 -1.95 -10.16 -3.98
CA PHE A 114 -2.94 -9.45 -3.19
C PHE A 114 -2.30 -8.69 -2.02
N ILE A 115 -1.36 -9.32 -1.32
CA ILE A 115 -0.66 -8.72 -0.17
C ILE A 115 0.29 -7.63 -0.65
N VAL A 116 0.96 -7.83 -1.79
CA VAL A 116 1.82 -6.81 -2.41
C VAL A 116 1.01 -5.57 -2.79
N LEU A 117 -0.20 -5.75 -3.34
CA LEU A 117 -1.11 -4.65 -3.68
C LEU A 117 -1.62 -3.90 -2.44
N ILE A 118 -1.85 -4.59 -1.32
CA ILE A 118 -2.16 -3.92 -0.04
C ILE A 118 -1.00 -3.01 0.37
N LEU A 119 0.24 -3.49 0.35
CA LEU A 119 1.40 -2.68 0.72
C LEU A 119 1.61 -1.48 -0.23
N LEU A 120 1.44 -1.69 -1.54
CA LEU A 120 1.55 -0.62 -2.53
C LEU A 120 0.46 0.45 -2.35
N SER A 121 -0.78 0.04 -2.10
CA SER A 121 -1.89 0.97 -1.81
C SER A 121 -1.67 1.72 -0.49
N THR A 122 -1.11 1.06 0.52
CA THR A 122 -0.75 1.67 1.81
C THR A 122 0.30 2.75 1.62
N CYS A 123 1.34 2.48 0.82
CA CYS A 123 2.34 3.49 0.46
C CYS A 123 1.70 4.70 -0.23
N SER A 124 0.78 4.46 -1.16
CA SER A 124 0.06 5.52 -1.85
C SER A 124 -0.72 6.40 -0.88
N MET A 125 -1.43 5.78 0.07
CA MET A 125 -2.19 6.51 1.08
C MET A 125 -1.29 7.32 2.04
N LEU A 126 -0.08 6.83 2.36
CA LEU A 126 0.89 7.61 3.15
C LEU A 126 1.30 8.91 2.42
N PHE A 127 1.51 8.84 1.10
CA PHE A 127 1.74 10.02 0.27
C PHE A 127 0.50 10.91 0.20
N MET A 128 -0.69 10.33 0.06
CA MET A 128 -1.96 11.08 0.02
C MET A 128 -2.16 11.90 1.29
N ILE A 129 -1.91 11.33 2.48
CA ILE A 129 -2.07 12.05 3.76
C ILE A 129 -1.09 13.22 3.90
N SER A 130 0.10 13.12 3.30
CA SER A 130 1.13 14.15 3.37
C SER A 130 1.13 15.11 2.18
N ALA A 131 0.26 14.89 1.18
CA ALA A 131 0.16 15.69 -0.03
C ALA A 131 -0.32 17.11 0.29
N TYR A 132 0.39 18.11 -0.22
CA TYR A 132 0.04 19.53 -0.07
C TYR A 132 -0.32 20.20 -1.41
N ASP A 133 -0.01 19.54 -2.53
CA ASP A 133 -0.40 19.97 -3.87
C ASP A 133 -1.54 19.10 -4.42
N LEU A 134 -2.44 19.70 -5.23
CA LEU A 134 -3.60 19.01 -5.80
C LEU A 134 -3.19 17.89 -6.76
N ILE A 135 -2.13 18.10 -7.53
CA ILE A 135 -1.60 17.09 -8.45
C ILE A 135 -0.99 15.92 -7.66
N ALA A 136 -0.28 16.20 -6.56
CA ALA A 136 0.25 15.18 -5.67
C ALA A 136 -0.87 14.30 -5.09
N MET A 137 -1.92 14.94 -4.59
CA MET A 137 -3.09 14.28 -4.04
C MET A 137 -3.78 13.41 -5.10
N TYR A 138 -4.00 13.95 -6.31
CA TYR A 138 -4.61 13.22 -7.42
C TYR A 138 -3.81 11.96 -7.79
N LEU A 139 -2.48 12.08 -7.95
CA LEU A 139 -1.62 10.94 -8.30
C LEU A 139 -1.63 9.87 -7.19
N ALA A 140 -1.65 10.27 -5.93
CA ALA A 140 -1.74 9.34 -4.81
C ALA A 140 -3.11 8.64 -4.73
N ILE A 141 -4.19 9.34 -5.07
CA ILE A 141 -5.54 8.74 -5.17
C ILE A 141 -5.57 7.72 -6.31
N GLU A 142 -5.03 8.05 -7.48
CA GLU A 142 -5.03 7.13 -8.62
C GLU A 142 -4.18 5.89 -8.41
N LEU A 143 -2.98 6.04 -7.83
CA LEU A 143 -2.15 4.87 -7.51
C LEU A 143 -2.85 3.94 -6.51
N GLN A 144 -3.56 4.49 -5.51
CA GLN A 144 -4.38 3.69 -4.59
C GLN A 144 -5.56 3.03 -5.32
N SER A 145 -6.27 3.78 -6.17
CA SER A 145 -7.46 3.33 -6.90
C SER A 145 -7.13 2.13 -7.79
N LEU A 146 -6.03 2.20 -8.54
CA LEU A 146 -5.55 1.14 -9.43
C LEU A 146 -5.24 -0.14 -8.65
N CYS A 147 -4.59 -0.03 -7.48
CA CYS A 147 -4.36 -1.20 -6.61
C CYS A 147 -5.69 -1.84 -6.19
N PHE A 148 -6.68 -1.03 -5.83
CA PHE A 148 -7.98 -1.53 -5.39
C PHE A 148 -8.80 -2.14 -6.54
N TYR A 149 -8.71 -1.60 -7.75
CA TYR A 149 -9.36 -2.19 -8.93
C TYR A 149 -8.85 -3.61 -9.20
N VAL A 150 -7.53 -3.82 -9.10
CA VAL A 150 -6.93 -5.15 -9.27
C VAL A 150 -7.37 -6.10 -8.14
N MET A 151 -7.40 -5.62 -6.90
CA MET A 151 -7.84 -6.44 -5.75
C MET A 151 -9.33 -6.81 -5.83
N ALA A 152 -10.20 -5.93 -6.33
CA ALA A 152 -11.64 -6.19 -6.46
C ALA A 152 -11.95 -7.30 -7.48
N ALA A 153 -11.18 -7.37 -8.57
CA ALA A 153 -11.32 -8.37 -9.63
C ALA A 153 -10.44 -9.63 -9.43
N SER A 154 -9.95 -9.86 -8.20
CA SER A 154 -8.94 -10.87 -7.92
C SER A 154 -9.45 -12.32 -8.08
N LYS A 155 -10.72 -12.60 -7.77
CA LYS A 155 -11.31 -13.95 -7.88
C LYS A 155 -11.90 -14.19 -9.28
N ARG A 156 -11.02 -14.42 -10.26
CA ARG A 156 -11.37 -14.59 -11.69
C ARG A 156 -12.41 -15.68 -12.01
N LYS A 157 -12.53 -16.72 -11.18
CA LYS A 157 -13.51 -17.80 -11.36
C LYS A 157 -14.92 -17.44 -10.89
N SER A 158 -15.09 -16.30 -10.22
CA SER A 158 -16.38 -15.84 -9.71
C SER A 158 -16.91 -14.70 -10.57
N GLU A 159 -18.07 -14.92 -11.21
CA GLU A 159 -18.77 -13.89 -11.99
C GLU A 159 -19.08 -12.63 -11.16
N PHE A 160 -19.37 -12.80 -9.86
CA PHE A 160 -19.62 -11.67 -8.97
C PHE A 160 -18.37 -10.81 -8.75
N SER A 161 -17.17 -11.40 -8.68
CA SER A 161 -15.92 -10.65 -8.49
C SER A 161 -15.55 -9.86 -9.74
N THR A 162 -15.73 -10.44 -10.92
CA THR A 162 -15.44 -9.76 -12.19
C THR A 162 -16.42 -8.61 -12.44
N GLU A 163 -17.72 -8.82 -12.19
CA GLU A 163 -18.74 -7.77 -12.30
C GLU A 163 -18.52 -6.65 -11.27
N ALA A 164 -18.24 -6.99 -10.01
CA ALA A 164 -17.96 -6.00 -8.96
C ALA A 164 -16.70 -5.18 -9.25
N GLY A 165 -15.62 -5.83 -9.70
CA GLY A 165 -14.39 -5.14 -10.10
C GLY A 165 -14.60 -4.15 -11.25
N LEU A 166 -15.39 -4.53 -12.26
CA LEU A 166 -15.75 -3.65 -13.37
C LEU A 166 -16.57 -2.44 -12.90
N LYS A 167 -17.59 -2.67 -12.06
CA LYS A 167 -18.42 -1.59 -11.50
C LYS A 167 -17.58 -0.62 -10.67
N TYR A 168 -16.67 -1.14 -9.86
CA TYR A 168 -15.80 -0.34 -9.02
C TYR A 168 -14.79 0.48 -9.85
N LEU A 169 -14.23 -0.09 -10.91
CA LEU A 169 -13.36 0.61 -11.85
C LEU A 169 -14.08 1.76 -12.56
N ILE A 170 -15.28 1.53 -13.11
CA ILE A 170 -16.04 2.57 -13.83
C ILE A 170 -16.39 3.72 -12.88
N LEU A 171 -16.88 3.40 -11.68
CA LEU A 171 -17.23 4.41 -10.67
C LEU A 171 -16.00 5.23 -10.24
N GLY A 172 -14.88 4.55 -9.99
CA GLY A 172 -13.65 5.19 -9.56
C GLY A 172 -13.01 6.06 -10.67
N ALA A 173 -12.93 5.56 -11.90
CA ALA A 173 -12.41 6.32 -13.04
C ALA A 173 -13.26 7.57 -13.34
N PHE A 174 -14.59 7.46 -13.22
CA PHE A 174 -15.48 8.60 -13.38
C PHE A 174 -15.30 9.65 -12.27
N SER A 175 -15.25 9.21 -11.01
CA SER A 175 -15.00 10.10 -9.85
C SER A 175 -13.66 10.82 -9.98
N SER A 176 -12.62 10.09 -10.40
CA SER A 176 -11.28 10.65 -10.61
C SER A 176 -11.24 11.66 -11.76
N GLY A 177 -11.98 11.40 -12.85
CA GLY A 177 -12.13 12.35 -13.96
C GLY A 177 -12.80 13.66 -13.53
N ILE A 178 -13.81 13.59 -12.65
CA ILE A 178 -14.43 14.79 -12.07
C ILE A 178 -13.44 15.56 -11.20
N LEU A 179 -12.67 14.85 -10.36
CA LEU A 179 -11.66 15.47 -9.49
C LEU A 179 -10.58 16.20 -10.31
N LEU A 180 -10.12 15.60 -11.43
CA LEU A 180 -9.14 16.24 -12.32
C LEU A 180 -9.68 17.48 -13.03
N PHE A 181 -10.98 17.52 -13.32
CA PHE A 181 -11.62 18.67 -13.97
C PHE A 181 -11.82 19.86 -13.02
N GLY A 182 -11.95 19.61 -11.71
CA GLY A 182 -12.13 20.63 -10.67
C GLY A 182 -10.86 21.41 -10.35
#